data_AF-A0A257N8S6-F1
#
_entry.id   AF-A0A257N8S6-F1
#
_cell.length_a   1.000
_cell.length_b   1.000
_cell.length_c   1.000
_cell.angle_alpha   90.00
_cell.angle_beta   90.00
_cell.angle_gamma   90.00
#
_symmetry.space_group_name_H-M   'P 1'
#
loop_
_entity.id
_entity.type
_entity.pdbx_description
1 polymer ?
#
loop_
_entity_poly.entity_id
_entity_poly.type
_entity_poly.pdbx_seq_one_letter_code
_entity_poly.pdbx_strand_id
1 'polypeptide(L)' 'MATPHVAGVVALYLEKHPTATPSTVRNAIVGAAVTNKVIDAGTGSPNLLLQSLIP' A
#
# COMPACT_ATOMS: atom_id res chain seq x y z
N MET A 1 -1.62 -12.10 9.85
CA MET A 1 -2.11 -10.70 10.02
C MET A 1 -1.47 -9.82 8.94
N ALA A 2 -2.24 -9.23 8.01
CA ALA A 2 -1.72 -8.39 6.91
C ALA A 2 -2.38 -6.99 6.85
N THR A 3 -3.71 -6.93 6.98
CA THR A 3 -4.49 -5.70 7.02
C THR A 3 -3.97 -4.61 7.99
N PRO A 4 -3.58 -4.92 9.25
CA PRO A 4 -3.09 -3.88 10.15
C PRO A 4 -1.79 -3.22 9.68
N HIS A 5 -0.95 -3.90 8.88
CA HIS A 5 0.24 -3.27 8.30
C HIS A 5 -0.14 -2.20 7.26
N VAL A 6 -1.11 -2.50 6.40
CA VAL A 6 -1.63 -1.52 5.43
C VAL A 6 -2.27 -0.34 6.17
N ALA A 7 -3.06 -0.60 7.21
CA ALA A 7 -3.66 0.45 8.02
C ALA A 7 -2.60 1.36 8.69
N GLY A 8 -1.51 0.79 9.20
CA GLY A 8 -0.39 1.57 9.75
C GLY A 8 0.27 2.46 8.69
N VAL A 9 0.52 1.93 7.49
CA VAL A 9 1.10 2.72 6.40
C VAL A 9 0.16 3.82 5.91
N VAL A 10 -1.15 3.55 5.84
CA VAL A 10 -2.19 4.56 5.57
C VAL A 10 -2.10 5.70 6.59
N ALA A 11 -1.97 5.38 7.88
CA ALA A 11 -1.87 6.38 8.94
C ALA A 11 -0.63 7.27 8.77
N LEU A 12 0.53 6.68 8.46
CA LEU A 12 1.76 7.45 8.17
C LEU A 12 1.62 8.34 6.93
N TYR A 13 0.93 7.86 5.90
CA TYR A 13 0.68 8.67 4.70
C TYR A 13 -0.26 9.86 4.99
N LEU A 14 -1.34 9.61 5.74
CA LEU A 14 -2.31 10.64 6.14
C LEU A 14 -1.74 11.65 7.13
N GLU A 15 -0.77 11.28 7.96
CA GLU A 15 -0.04 12.23 8.82
C GLU A 15 0.60 13.36 7.99
N LYS A 16 1.16 13.04 6.82
CA LYS A 16 1.77 14.00 5.90
C LYS A 16 0.76 14.64 4.93
N HIS A 17 -0.31 13.93 4.62
CA HIS A 17 -1.34 14.33 3.65
C HIS A 17 -2.75 14.29 4.28
N PRO A 18 -3.04 15.14 5.28
CA PRO A 18 -4.24 15.01 6.11
C PRO A 18 -5.57 15.20 5.37
N THR A 19 -5.54 15.84 4.20
CA THR A 19 -6.72 16.06 3.35
C THR A 19 -6.81 15.08 2.18
N ALA A 20 -5.93 14.08 2.10
CA ALA A 20 -5.95 13.12 1.01
C ALA A 20 -7.24 12.28 1.05
N THR A 21 -7.88 12.16 -0.12
CA THR A 21 -9.09 11.34 -0.24
C THR A 21 -8.75 9.85 -0.19
N PRO A 22 -9.71 8.96 0.14
CA PRO A 22 -9.46 7.52 0.13
C PRO A 22 -8.92 6.97 -1.21
N SER A 23 -9.34 7.54 -2.34
CA SER A 23 -8.83 7.14 -3.66
C SER A 23 -7.38 7.59 -3.87
N THR A 24 -7.02 8.81 -3.43
CA THR A 24 -5.63 9.30 -3.44
C THR A 24 -4.73 8.40 -2.60
N VAL A 25 -5.15 8.07 -1.38
CA VAL A 25 -4.39 7.19 -0.46
C VAL A 25 -4.20 5.81 -1.08
N ARG A 26 -5.26 5.20 -1.64
CA ARG A 26 -5.16 3.91 -2.33
C ARG A 26 -4.14 3.97 -3.47
N ASN A 27 -4.24 4.98 -4.32
CA ASN A 27 -3.37 5.09 -5.49
C ASN A 27 -1.90 5.29 -5.09
N ALA A 28 -1.63 6.08 -4.05
CA ALA A 28 -0.29 6.26 -3.51
C ALA A 28 0.29 4.94 -2.98
N ILE A 29 -0.47 4.21 -2.16
CA ILE A 29 -0.01 2.95 -1.56
C ILE A 29 0.18 1.85 -2.59
N VAL A 30 -0.78 1.68 -3.51
CA VAL A 30 -0.71 0.65 -4.56
C VAL A 30 0.38 1.00 -5.58
N GLY A 31 0.49 2.27 -5.97
CA GLY A 31 1.51 2.75 -6.91
C GLY A 31 2.93 2.70 -6.35
N ALA A 32 3.09 2.84 -5.04
CA ALA A 32 4.38 2.69 -4.36
C ALA A 32 4.71 1.23 -4.02
N ALA A 33 3.80 0.28 -4.14
CA ALA A 33 4.06 -1.09 -3.72
C ALA A 33 5.21 -1.74 -4.51
N VAL A 34 5.99 -2.60 -3.85
CA VAL A 34 7.10 -3.32 -4.49
C VAL A 34 6.53 -4.44 -5.34
N THR A 35 6.78 -4.38 -6.65
CA THR A 35 6.27 -5.37 -7.62
C THR A 35 7.07 -6.67 -7.59
N ASN A 36 6.41 -7.80 -7.85
CA ASN A 36 7.03 -9.10 -8.14
C ASN A 36 7.90 -9.67 -7.01
N LYS A 37 7.47 -9.49 -5.75
CA LYS A 37 8.16 -10.03 -4.56
C LYS A 37 7.37 -11.09 -3.82
N VAL A 38 6.07 -11.22 -4.08
CA VAL A 38 5.26 -12.30 -3.51
C VAL A 38 5.49 -13.55 -4.34
N ILE A 39 6.08 -14.57 -3.73
CA ILE A 39 6.24 -15.90 -4.32
C ILE A 39 4.90 -16.63 -4.19
N ASP A 40 4.51 -17.36 -5.23
CA ASP A 40 3.23 -18.11 -5.29
C ASP A 40 1.98 -17.26 -4.99
N ALA A 41 1.94 -16.02 -5.53
CA ALA A 41 0.82 -15.08 -5.33
C ALA A 41 -0.56 -15.59 -5.81
N GLY A 42 -0.58 -16.65 -6.64
CA GLY A 42 -1.78 -17.20 -7.25
C GLY A 42 -2.19 -16.47 -8.54
N THR A 43 -2.81 -17.21 -9.46
CA THR A 43 -3.25 -16.69 -10.76
C THR A 43 -4.30 -15.59 -10.59
N GLY A 44 -4.07 -14.43 -11.22
CA GLY A 44 -4.97 -13.27 -11.17
C GLY A 44 -4.73 -12.31 -10.01
N SER A 45 -3.91 -12.67 -9.02
CA SER A 45 -3.54 -11.78 -7.92
C SER A 45 -2.55 -10.70 -8.38
N PRO A 46 -2.71 -9.43 -7.95
CA PRO A 46 -1.65 -8.44 -8.09
C PRO A 46 -0.41 -8.84 -7.29
N ASN A 47 0.75 -8.95 -7.94
CA ASN A 47 2.00 -9.23 -7.25
C ASN A 47 2.61 -7.94 -6.69
N LEU A 48 2.00 -7.44 -5.63
CA LEU A 48 2.36 -6.19 -4.96
C LEU A 48 2.59 -6.43 -3.47
N LEU A 49 3.78 -6.05 -3.00
CA LEU A 49 4.15 -6.09 -1.59
C LEU A 49 4.15 -4.67 -1.01
N LEU A 50 3.43 -4.47 0.10
CA LEU A 50 3.38 -3.19 0.80
C LEU A 50 4.78 -2.73 1.22
N GLN A 51 5.07 -1.43 1.06
CA GLN A 51 6.18 -0.75 1.71
C GLN A 51 5.72 0.50 2.45
N SER A 52 6.45 0.91 3.49
CA SER A 52 6.14 2.10 4.30
C SER A 52 6.73 3.40 3.76
N LEU A 53 7.70 3.31 2.84
CA LEU A 53 8.29 4.47 2.16
C LEU A 53 7.40 4.87 0.99
N ILE A 54 6.42 5.72 1.28
CA ILE A 54 5.50 6.29 0.29
C ILE A 54 5.80 7.78 0.18
N PRO A 55 6.02 8.31 -1.03
CA PRO A 55 6.27 9.73 -1.26
C PRO A 55 5.09 10.63 -0.89
#